data_AF-A0A926EMC4-F1
#
_entry.id   AF-A0A926EMC4-F1
#
_cell.length_a   1.000
_cell.length_b   1.000
_cell.length_c   1.000
_cell.angle_alpha   90.00
_cell.angle_beta   90.00
_cell.angle_gamma   90.00
#
_symmetry.space_group_name_H-M   'P 1'
#
loop_
_entity.id
_entity.type
_entity.pdbx_description
1 polymer ?
#
loop_
_entity_poly.entity_id
_entity_poly.type
_entity_poly.pdbx_seq_one_letter_code
_entity_poly.pdbx_strand_id
1 'polypeptide(L)'
;MNKRLKEIRQELGLNQEAFASKIGLIRSTISNIETGNRNLTDRVISDICREFNVNEEWLRNGIGEMFIETDNTLISQLAKEYKLNDFEIKMIETYVKLPQNQRDAISNYMRFLSNETSATNLDDTSEIDEEVENYRLELTATKKAKYQQSQSLQT
;
A
#
# COMPACT_ATOMS: atom_id res chain seq x y z
N MET A 1 -24.10 -26.76 1.64
CA MET A 1 -24.04 -25.43 2.27
C MET A 1 -23.74 -25.50 3.77
N ASN A 2 -24.47 -26.28 4.57
CA ASN A 2 -24.26 -26.38 6.03
C ASN A 2 -22.82 -26.80 6.43
N LYS A 3 -22.22 -27.74 5.68
CA LYS A 3 -20.81 -28.15 5.87
C LYS A 3 -19.82 -27.00 5.62
N ARG A 4 -20.03 -26.24 4.54
CA ARG A 4 -19.22 -25.05 4.19
C ARG A 4 -19.30 -23.96 5.26
N LEU A 5 -20.45 -23.78 5.91
CA LEU A 5 -20.54 -22.87 7.07
C LEU A 5 -19.60 -23.31 8.21
N LYS A 6 -19.60 -24.62 8.50
CA LYS A 6 -18.71 -25.19 9.53
C LYS A 6 -17.24 -25.03 9.15
N GLU A 7 -16.91 -25.22 7.87
CA GLU A 7 -15.56 -25.01 7.33
C GLU A 7 -15.12 -23.55 7.52
N ILE A 8 -15.93 -22.56 7.12
CA ILE A 8 -15.64 -21.13 7.35
C ILE A 8 -15.34 -20.88 8.83
N ARG A 9 -16.21 -21.36 9.74
CA ARG A 9 -16.02 -21.14 11.17
C ARG A 9 -14.71 -21.76 11.68
N GLN A 10 -14.39 -22.96 11.21
CA GLN A 10 -13.17 -23.67 11.60
C GLN A 10 -11.92 -22.97 11.08
N GLU A 11 -11.95 -22.50 9.84
CA GLU A 11 -10.85 -21.74 9.22
C GLU A 11 -10.58 -20.42 9.95
N LEU A 12 -11.64 -19.76 10.42
CA LEU A 12 -11.53 -18.57 11.27
C LEU A 12 -11.11 -18.87 12.72
N GLY A 13 -10.97 -20.14 13.10
CA GLY A 13 -10.62 -20.55 14.47
C GLY A 13 -11.67 -20.22 15.53
N LEU A 14 -12.92 -19.97 15.14
CA LEU A 14 -13.97 -19.51 16.05
C LEU A 14 -14.79 -20.68 16.61
N ASN A 15 -15.19 -20.57 17.88
CA ASN A 15 -16.24 -21.43 18.42
C ASN A 15 -17.63 -20.97 17.94
N GLN A 16 -18.65 -21.82 18.07
CA GLN A 16 -20.01 -21.52 17.56
C GLN A 16 -20.63 -20.26 18.18
N GLU A 17 -20.28 -19.94 19.42
CA GLU A 17 -20.81 -18.78 20.13
C GLU A 17 -20.18 -17.48 19.66
N ALA A 18 -18.85 -17.45 19.54
CA ALA A 18 -18.11 -16.32 18.98
C ALA A 18 -18.51 -16.04 17.53
N PHE A 19 -18.71 -17.08 16.72
CA PHE A 19 -19.21 -16.94 15.35
C PHE A 19 -20.63 -16.37 15.31
N ALA A 20 -21.53 -16.89 16.15
CA ALA A 20 -22.92 -16.43 16.21
C ALA A 20 -23.02 -14.95 16.61
N SER A 21 -22.30 -14.56 17.65
CA SER A 21 -22.32 -13.18 18.18
C SER A 21 -21.89 -12.14 17.14
N LYS A 22 -20.94 -12.47 16.27
CA LYS A 22 -20.46 -11.57 15.20
C LYS A 22 -21.52 -11.26 14.13
N ILE A 23 -22.44 -12.19 13.87
CA ILE A 23 -23.53 -12.01 12.91
C ILE A 23 -24.90 -11.80 13.58
N GLY A 24 -24.91 -11.45 14.88
CA GLY A 24 -26.14 -11.14 15.60
C GLY A 24 -27.08 -12.34 15.82
N LEU A 25 -26.53 -13.55 15.87
CA LEU A 25 -27.27 -14.78 16.12
C LEU A 25 -26.86 -15.41 17.47
N ILE A 26 -27.67 -16.35 17.94
CA ILE A 26 -27.37 -17.15 19.12
C ILE A 26 -26.67 -18.46 18.74
N ARG A 27 -25.83 -18.99 19.63
CA ARG A 27 -25.06 -20.24 19.43
C ARG A 27 -25.91 -21.41 18.90
N SER A 28 -27.12 -21.60 19.45
CA SER A 28 -28.02 -22.69 19.06
C SER A 28 -28.46 -22.60 17.59
N THR A 29 -28.55 -21.39 17.04
CA THR A 29 -28.86 -21.20 15.62
C THR A 29 -27.74 -21.72 14.73
N ILE A 30 -26.48 -21.38 15.04
CA ILE A 30 -25.32 -21.89 14.29
C ILE A 30 -25.24 -23.40 14.40
N SER A 31 -25.43 -23.96 15.60
CA SER A 31 -25.40 -25.41 15.77
C SER A 31 -26.46 -26.12 14.93
N ASN A 32 -27.71 -25.63 14.93
CA ASN A 32 -28.78 -26.22 14.11
C ASN A 32 -28.52 -26.09 12.62
N ILE A 33 -27.85 -25.03 12.19
CA ILE A 33 -27.46 -24.88 10.80
C ILE A 33 -26.34 -25.87 10.47
N GLU A 34 -25.26 -25.94 11.26
CA GLU A 34 -24.13 -26.86 10.98
C GLU A 34 -24.55 -28.34 10.95
N THR A 35 -25.54 -28.74 11.74
CA THR A 35 -26.06 -30.11 11.76
C THR A 35 -27.08 -30.41 10.65
N GLY A 36 -27.51 -29.39 9.90
CA GLY A 36 -28.50 -29.54 8.83
C GLY A 36 -29.96 -29.54 9.32
N ASN A 37 -30.21 -29.30 10.60
CA ASN A 37 -31.56 -29.15 11.15
C ASN A 37 -32.25 -27.86 10.67
N ARG A 38 -31.45 -26.87 10.23
CA ARG A 38 -31.94 -25.60 9.69
C ARG A 38 -31.12 -25.19 8.46
N ASN A 39 -31.79 -24.64 7.45
CA ASN A 39 -31.14 -24.06 6.28
C ASN A 39 -30.63 -22.64 6.55
N LEU A 40 -29.57 -22.21 5.88
CA LEU A 40 -29.21 -20.79 5.86
C LEU A 40 -30.24 -20.02 5.04
N THR A 41 -30.70 -18.90 5.59
CA THR A 41 -31.51 -17.90 4.86
C THR A 41 -30.60 -16.91 4.16
N ASP A 42 -31.07 -16.27 3.09
CA ASP A 42 -30.28 -15.27 2.34
C ASP A 42 -29.76 -14.12 3.22
N ARG A 43 -30.55 -13.68 4.20
CA ARG A 43 -30.09 -12.69 5.19
C ARG A 43 -28.83 -13.13 5.92
N VAL A 44 -28.84 -14.35 6.44
CA VAL A 44 -27.70 -14.92 7.19
C VAL A 44 -26.50 -15.13 6.28
N ILE A 45 -26.72 -15.55 5.02
CA ILE A 45 -25.66 -15.66 4.02
C ILE A 45 -25.01 -14.29 3.78
N SER A 46 -25.82 -13.24 3.58
CA SER A 46 -25.33 -11.87 3.40
C SER A 46 -24.56 -11.36 4.62
N ASP A 47 -25.08 -11.61 5.83
CA ASP A 47 -24.39 -11.23 7.08
C ASP A 47 -23.04 -11.94 7.22
N ILE A 48 -22.94 -13.23 6.87
CA ILE A 48 -21.69 -13.99 6.87
C ILE A 48 -20.70 -13.44 5.84
N CYS A 49 -21.16 -13.19 4.61
CA CYS A 49 -20.30 -12.68 3.55
C CYS A 49 -19.73 -11.31 3.92
N ARG A 50 -20.56 -10.43 4.50
CA ARG A 50 -20.13 -9.10 4.95
C ARG A 50 -19.17 -9.14 6.15
N GLU A 51 -19.47 -9.94 7.17
CA GLU A 51 -18.70 -9.95 8.43
C GLU A 51 -17.36 -10.68 8.31
N PHE A 52 -17.31 -11.72 7.48
CA PHE A 52 -16.14 -12.60 7.37
C PHE A 52 -15.47 -12.56 6.00
N ASN A 53 -15.91 -11.66 5.12
CA ASN A 53 -15.40 -11.52 3.76
C ASN A 53 -15.42 -12.83 2.97
N VAL A 54 -16.49 -13.61 3.15
CA VAL A 54 -16.70 -14.91 2.50
C VAL A 54 -17.26 -14.70 1.10
N ASN A 55 -16.78 -15.50 0.15
CA ASN A 55 -17.33 -15.54 -1.19
C ASN A 55 -18.71 -16.21 -1.21
N GLU A 56 -19.75 -15.47 -1.58
CA GLU A 56 -21.12 -15.99 -1.62
C GLU A 56 -21.28 -17.15 -2.60
N GLU A 57 -20.61 -17.10 -3.75
CA GLU A 57 -20.64 -18.16 -4.77
C GLU A 57 -19.98 -19.45 -4.25
N TRP A 58 -18.91 -19.31 -3.47
CA TRP A 58 -18.31 -20.44 -2.77
C TRP A 58 -19.24 -20.98 -1.68
N LEU A 59 -19.85 -20.11 -0.87
CA LEU A 59 -20.75 -20.55 0.20
C LEU A 59 -21.99 -21.26 -0.35
N ARG A 60 -22.57 -20.78 -1.46
CA ARG A 60 -23.79 -21.34 -2.06
C ARG A 60 -23.52 -22.54 -2.97
N ASN A 61 -22.48 -22.46 -3.79
CA ASN A 61 -22.25 -23.43 -4.87
C ASN A 61 -20.91 -24.15 -4.75
N GLY A 62 -19.94 -23.60 -4.00
CA GLY A 62 -18.64 -24.23 -3.76
C GLY A 62 -17.66 -23.94 -4.89
N ILE A 63 -17.89 -22.84 -5.60
CA ILE A 63 -17.11 -22.43 -6.76
C ILE A 63 -16.26 -21.22 -6.36
N GLY A 64 -14.97 -21.24 -6.73
CA GLY A 64 -14.00 -20.20 -6.40
C GLY A 64 -13.33 -20.40 -5.04
N GLU A 65 -12.72 -19.34 -4.52
CA GLU A 65 -12.07 -19.33 -3.21
C GLU A 65 -13.05 -19.07 -2.07
N MET A 66 -12.76 -19.59 -0.87
CA MET A 66 -13.63 -19.47 0.32
C MET A 66 -13.81 -18.02 0.77
N PHE A 67 -12.71 -17.28 0.83
CA PHE A 67 -12.70 -15.88 1.16
C PHE A 67 -12.51 -15.07 -0.11
N ILE A 68 -13.16 -13.91 -0.14
CA ILE A 68 -12.84 -12.88 -1.11
C ILE A 68 -11.53 -12.27 -0.59
N GLU A 69 -10.43 -12.39 -1.33
CA GLU A 69 -9.30 -11.50 -1.07
C GLU A 69 -9.85 -10.08 -1.15
N THR A 70 -9.56 -9.23 -0.16
CA THR A 70 -10.17 -7.91 -0.03
C THR A 70 -9.73 -7.00 -1.18
N ASP A 71 -10.21 -7.25 -2.39
CA ASP A 71 -9.95 -6.50 -3.62
C ASP A 71 -10.56 -5.09 -3.56
N ASN A 72 -11.35 -4.80 -2.52
CA ASN A 72 -12.06 -3.54 -2.29
C ASN A 72 -11.51 -2.71 -1.12
N THR A 73 -10.24 -2.87 -0.75
CA THR A 73 -9.61 -1.93 0.20
C THR A 73 -9.00 -0.75 -0.54
N LEU A 74 -8.87 0.40 0.14
CA LEU A 74 -8.06 1.54 -0.33
C LEU A 74 -6.64 1.08 -0.72
N ILE A 75 -6.09 0.11 0.00
CA ILE A 75 -4.77 -0.46 -0.27
C ILE A 75 -4.77 -1.21 -1.61
N SER A 76 -5.82 -1.96 -1.94
CA SER A 76 -5.95 -2.65 -3.25
C SER A 76 -6.10 -1.67 -4.41
N GLN A 77 -6.81 -0.55 -4.20
CA GLN A 77 -6.90 0.54 -5.17
C GLN A 77 -5.53 1.18 -5.41
N LEU A 78 -4.81 1.53 -4.33
CA LEU A 78 -3.44 2.06 -4.41
C LEU A 78 -2.48 1.05 -5.04
N ALA A 79 -2.60 -0.23 -4.69
CA ALA A 79 -1.78 -1.30 -5.26
C ALA A 79 -1.93 -1.38 -6.77
N LYS A 80 -3.17 -1.26 -7.26
CA LYS A 80 -3.44 -1.25 -8.70
C LYS A 80 -2.98 0.04 -9.38
N GLU A 81 -3.24 1.20 -8.77
CA GLU A 81 -2.88 2.51 -9.32
C GLU A 81 -1.36 2.67 -9.45
N TYR A 82 -0.62 2.27 -8.41
CA TYR A 82 0.83 2.40 -8.34
C TYR A 82 1.58 1.12 -8.75
N LYS A 83 0.88 0.07 -9.16
CA LYS A 83 1.43 -1.25 -9.53
C LYS A 83 2.35 -1.82 -8.45
N LEU A 84 1.89 -1.76 -7.20
CA LEU A 84 2.63 -2.27 -6.06
C LEU A 84 2.76 -3.80 -6.14
N ASN A 85 3.90 -4.31 -5.71
CA ASN A 85 4.14 -5.74 -5.56
C ASN A 85 3.65 -6.27 -4.20
N ASP A 86 3.59 -7.58 -4.05
CA ASP A 86 3.07 -8.25 -2.85
C ASP A 86 3.78 -7.80 -1.57
N PHE A 87 5.09 -7.53 -1.64
CA PHE A 87 5.87 -7.07 -0.49
C PHE A 87 5.50 -5.63 -0.10
N GLU A 88 5.33 -4.73 -1.06
CA GLU A 88 4.90 -3.35 -0.84
C GLU A 88 3.49 -3.29 -0.24
N ILE A 89 2.57 -4.11 -0.77
CA ILE A 89 1.22 -4.26 -0.20
C ILE A 89 1.32 -4.71 1.25
N LYS A 90 2.12 -5.75 1.52
CA LYS A 90 2.29 -6.29 2.87
C LYS A 90 2.91 -5.29 3.84
N MET A 91 3.85 -4.48 3.36
CA MET A 91 4.47 -3.42 4.13
C MET A 91 3.44 -2.39 4.56
N ILE A 92 2.60 -1.90 3.64
CA ILE A 92 1.55 -0.92 3.91
C ILE A 92 0.52 -1.49 4.90
N GLU A 93 0.04 -2.72 4.66
CA GLU A 93 -0.89 -3.40 5.57
C GLU A 93 -0.33 -3.51 7.00
N THR A 94 0.95 -3.88 7.10
CA THR A 94 1.62 -4.06 8.39
C THR A 94 1.77 -2.71 9.09
N TYR A 95 2.24 -1.69 8.37
CA TYR A 95 2.45 -0.34 8.90
C TYR A 95 1.17 0.27 9.49
N VAL A 96 0.04 0.16 8.80
CA VAL A 96 -1.25 0.70 9.26
C VAL A 96 -1.71 0.03 10.56
N LYS A 97 -1.36 -1.24 10.78
CA LYS A 97 -1.71 -2.02 11.99
C LYS A 97 -0.78 -1.75 13.18
N LEU A 98 0.36 -1.07 12.99
CA LEU A 98 1.31 -0.81 14.08
C LEU A 98 0.77 0.23 15.09
N PRO A 99 1.14 0.12 16.38
CA PRO A 99 0.93 1.19 17.36
C PRO A 99 1.58 2.53 16.95
N GLN A 100 1.01 3.66 17.41
CA GLN A 100 1.48 5.00 17.03
C GLN A 100 2.97 5.20 17.31
N ASN A 101 3.47 4.79 18.47
CA ASN A 101 4.89 4.91 18.82
C ASN A 101 5.83 4.15 17.87
N GLN A 102 5.38 3.03 17.29
CA GLN A 102 6.16 2.29 16.30
C GLN A 102 6.13 2.97 14.94
N ARG A 103 4.98 3.53 14.53
CA ARG A 103 4.89 4.36 13.32
C ARG A 103 5.74 5.63 13.42
N ASP A 104 5.81 6.24 14.59
CA ASP A 104 6.64 7.42 14.85
C ASP A 104 8.13 7.08 14.69
N ALA A 105 8.56 5.94 15.25
CA ALA A 105 9.94 5.46 15.09
C ALA A 105 10.31 5.23 13.61
N ILE A 106 9.43 4.57 12.86
CA ILE A 106 9.61 4.35 11.41
C ILE A 106 9.65 5.69 10.66
N SER A 107 8.75 6.61 10.98
CA SER A 107 8.69 7.94 10.35
C SER A 107 9.96 8.75 10.60
N ASN A 108 10.49 8.70 11.82
CA ASN A 108 11.75 9.38 12.16
C ASN A 108 12.93 8.79 11.40
N TYR A 109 12.99 7.46 11.28
CA TYR A 109 14.02 6.78 10.51
C TYR A 109 13.94 7.12 9.01
N MET A 110 12.74 7.12 8.42
CA MET A 110 12.54 7.52 7.01
C MET A 110 12.92 8.98 6.75
N ARG A 111 12.63 9.90 7.69
CA ARG A 111 13.08 11.30 7.61
C ARG A 111 14.59 11.43 7.67
N PHE A 112 15.24 10.64 8.52
CA PHE A 112 16.70 10.59 8.58
C PHE A 112 17.30 10.15 7.24
N LEU A 113 16.82 9.03 6.69
CA LEU A 113 17.31 8.50 5.40
C LEU A 113 17.09 9.48 4.23
N SER A 114 15.93 10.14 4.17
CA SER A 114 15.65 11.11 3.10
C SER A 114 16.55 12.35 3.18
N ASN A 115 16.85 12.85 4.38
CA ASN A 115 17.78 13.96 4.57
C ASN A 115 19.24 13.57 4.22
N GLU A 116 19.64 12.34 4.55
CA GLU A 116 20.99 11.83 4.23
C GLU A 116 21.17 11.63 2.72
N THR A 117 20.09 11.26 2.01
CA THR A 117 20.08 11.13 0.54
C THR A 117 20.15 12.50 -0.15
N SER A 118 19.50 13.54 0.39
CA SER A 118 19.62 14.92 -0.10
C SER A 118 21.01 15.53 0.13
N ALA A 119 21.76 15.07 1.15
CA ALA A 119 23.12 15.51 1.41
C ALA A 119 24.16 14.92 0.43
N THR A 120 23.77 13.93 -0.39
CA THR A 120 24.66 13.23 -1.32
C THR A 120 24.33 13.45 -2.81
N ASN A 121 23.53 14.46 -3.17
CA ASN A 121 23.35 14.83 -4.58
C ASN A 121 24.64 15.48 -5.15
N LEU A 122 25.62 14.64 -5.50
CA LEU A 122 26.80 14.98 -6.30
C LEU A 122 26.45 15.26 -7.79
N ASP A 123 25.19 15.08 -8.19
CA ASP A 123 24.68 15.28 -9.55
C ASP A 123 23.98 16.64 -9.76
N ASP A 124 23.86 17.46 -8.72
CA ASP A 124 23.41 18.85 -8.88
C ASP A 124 24.61 19.72 -9.26
N THR A 125 24.95 19.72 -10.56
CA THR A 125 26.06 20.51 -11.11
C THR A 125 25.70 21.97 -11.36
N SER A 126 24.51 22.41 -10.97
CA SER A 126 23.99 23.74 -11.33
C SER A 126 24.90 24.90 -10.89
N GLU A 127 25.47 24.83 -9.69
CA GLU A 127 26.45 25.82 -9.21
C GLU A 127 27.76 25.78 -10.01
N ILE A 128 28.25 24.60 -10.38
CA ILE A 128 29.49 24.43 -11.16
C ILE A 128 29.29 24.93 -12.60
N ASP A 129 28.14 24.61 -13.20
CA ASP A 129 27.79 25.02 -14.56
C ASP A 129 27.68 26.55 -14.69
N GLU A 130 27.14 27.21 -13.66
CA GLU A 130 27.06 28.68 -13.60
C GLU A 130 28.45 29.32 -13.48
N GLU A 131 29.33 28.76 -12.65
CA GLU A 131 30.70 29.26 -12.49
C GLU A 131 31.54 29.10 -13.79
N VAL A 132 31.38 27.98 -14.49
CA VAL A 132 32.07 27.72 -15.77
C VAL A 132 31.64 28.73 -16.85
N GLU A 133 30.35 29.05 -16.95
CA GLU A 133 29.86 30.02 -17.93
C GLU A 133 30.31 31.45 -17.61
N ASN A 134 30.36 31.83 -16.33
CA ASN A 134 30.91 33.13 -15.93
C ASN A 134 32.39 33.26 -16.32
N TYR A 135 33.20 32.23 -16.05
CA TYR A 135 34.61 32.25 -16.44
C TYR A 135 34.81 32.30 -17.96
N ARG A 136 33.95 31.62 -18.72
CA ARG A 136 33.95 31.68 -20.19
C ARG A 136 33.66 33.09 -20.69
N LEU A 137 32.69 33.78 -20.11
CA LEU A 137 32.36 35.17 -20.44
C LEU A 137 33.56 36.09 -20.19
N GLU A 138 34.23 35.97 -19.05
CA GLU A 138 35.41 36.77 -18.73
C GLU A 138 36.57 36.55 -19.73
N LEU A 139 36.85 35.28 -20.08
CA LEU A 139 37.89 34.96 -21.05
C LEU A 139 37.58 35.52 -22.44
N THR A 140 36.32 35.46 -22.87
CA THR A 140 35.91 36.00 -24.18
C THR A 140 35.99 37.52 -24.22
N ALA A 141 35.57 38.20 -23.14
CA ALA A 141 35.70 39.64 -23.00
C ALA A 141 37.18 40.07 -23.03
N THR A 142 38.03 39.34 -22.30
CA THR A 142 39.48 39.60 -22.25
C THR A 142 40.14 39.40 -23.62
N LYS A 143 39.81 38.32 -24.34
CA LYS A 143 40.31 38.09 -25.71
C LYS A 143 39.87 39.18 -26.67
N LYS A 144 38.60 39.61 -26.60
CA LYS A 144 38.06 40.69 -27.43
C LYS A 144 38.74 42.02 -27.17
N ALA A 145 38.96 42.37 -25.90
CA ALA A 145 39.67 43.59 -25.50
C ALA A 145 41.12 43.59 -26.00
N LYS A 146 41.85 42.47 -25.84
CA LYS A 146 43.22 42.32 -26.36
C LYS A 146 43.30 42.43 -27.88
N TYR A 147 42.33 41.85 -28.59
CA TYR A 147 42.25 41.95 -30.05
C TYR A 147 42.00 43.40 -30.51
N GLN A 148 41.07 44.11 -29.86
CA GLN A 148 40.77 45.51 -30.16
C GLN A 148 41.96 46.43 -29.87
N GLN A 149 42.66 46.22 -28.74
CA GLN A 149 43.91 46.91 -28.44
C GLN A 149 44.97 46.65 -29.53
N SER A 150 45.13 45.40 -29.98
CA SER A 150 46.12 45.05 -31.01
C SER A 150 45.82 45.68 -32.38
N GLN A 151 44.55 45.87 -32.75
CA GLN A 151 44.18 46.58 -33.98
C GLN A 151 44.37 48.09 -33.87
N SER A 152 44.09 48.69 -32.71
CA SER A 152 44.29 50.13 -32.48
C SER A 152 45.76 50.58 -32.45
N LEU A 153 46.69 49.64 -32.25
CA LEU A 153 48.14 49.90 -32.27
C LEU A 153 48.76 49.77 -33.68
N GLN A 154 47.99 49.32 -34.68
CA GLN A 154 48.43 49.14 -36.07
C GLN A 154 47.85 50.18 -37.04
N THR A 155 47.13 51.20 -36.54
CA THR A 155 46.57 52.32 -37.31
C THR A 155 47.23 53.62 -36.88
#